data_AF-A0A3C1Q5T1-F1
#
_entry.id   AF-A0A3C1Q5T1-F1
#
_cell.length_a   1.000
_cell.length_b   1.000
_cell.length_c   1.000
_cell.angle_alpha   90.00
_cell.angle_beta   90.00
_cell.angle_gamma   90.00
#
_symmetry.space_group_name_H-M   'P 1'
#
loop_
_entity.id
_entity.type
_entity.pdbx_description
1 polymer ?
#
loop_
_entity_poly.entity_id
_entity_poly.type
_entity_poly.pdbx_seq_one_letter_code
_entity_poly.pdbx_strand_id
1 'polypeptide(L)'
;MEVSFDESVPIYMQIMKGVLWDIAVGDLSPGDKLFSVRDFARKAKTNPNTVQRAYMELERMGVVETQRGQGTFVCDSPEIAKEVRSEMTTAAVESFVKEMRRLRYSDSDILALVSEQLSGVGGACSNKAAQENPSTTDDHDGGVK
;
A
#
# COMPACT_ATOMS: atom_id res chain seq x y z
N MET A 1 -0.58 -18.70 4.53
CA MET A 1 -0.45 -17.24 4.67
C MET A 1 -0.06 -16.98 6.11
N GLU A 2 1.23 -16.78 6.38
CA GLU A 2 1.71 -16.27 7.67
C GLU A 2 1.42 -14.78 7.68
N VAL A 3 0.76 -14.30 8.75
CA VAL A 3 0.46 -12.87 8.92
C VAL A 3 1.53 -12.32 9.85
N SER A 4 2.38 -11.44 9.31
CA SER A 4 3.34 -10.66 10.11
C SER A 4 2.72 -9.31 10.43
N PHE A 5 2.73 -8.93 11.71
CA PHE A 5 2.20 -7.64 12.16
C PHE A 5 3.33 -6.66 12.47
N ASP A 6 3.11 -5.39 12.16
CA ASP A 6 3.99 -4.29 12.56
C ASP A 6 3.67 -3.89 14.01
N GLU A 7 4.63 -3.95 14.92
CA GLU A 7 4.41 -3.60 16.34
C GLU A 7 4.12 -2.10 16.56
N SER A 8 4.46 -1.24 15.60
CA SER A 8 4.22 0.20 15.68
C SER A 8 2.76 0.60 15.40
N VAL A 9 1.94 -0.31 14.87
CA VAL A 9 0.54 -0.08 14.51
C VAL A 9 -0.36 -1.02 15.31
N PRO A 10 -1.49 -0.56 15.88
CA PRO A 10 -2.43 -1.44 16.57
C PRO A 10 -2.87 -2.62 15.69
N ILE A 11 -2.71 -3.85 16.20
CA ILE A 11 -2.95 -5.08 15.43
C ILE A 11 -4.38 -5.16 14.87
N TYR A 12 -5.38 -4.67 15.60
CA TYR A 12 -6.77 -4.67 15.12
C TYR A 12 -6.93 -3.84 13.85
N MET A 13 -6.22 -2.70 13.71
CA MET A 13 -6.24 -1.88 12.50
C MET A 13 -5.59 -2.62 11.33
N GLN A 14 -4.53 -3.39 11.58
CA GLN A 14 -3.89 -4.20 10.55
C GLN A 14 -4.80 -5.32 10.04
N ILE A 15 -5.56 -5.96 10.94
CA ILE A 15 -6.59 -6.95 10.57
C ILE A 15 -7.67 -6.29 9.71
N MET A 16 -8.18 -5.12 10.11
CA MET A 16 -9.17 -4.39 9.32
C MET A 16 -8.65 -4.09 7.92
N LYS A 17 -7.42 -3.56 7.81
CA LYS A 17 -6.77 -3.27 6.53
C LYS A 17 -6.65 -4.52 5.65
N GLY A 18 -6.29 -5.67 6.23
CA GLY A 18 -6.23 -6.94 5.49
C GLY A 18 -7.57 -7.35 4.91
N VAL A 19 -8.63 -7.33 5.72
CA VAL A 19 -9.99 -7.68 5.24
C VAL A 19 -10.45 -6.71 4.14
N LEU A 20 -10.23 -5.41 4.34
CA LEU A 20 -10.60 -4.41 3.34
C LEU A 20 -9.79 -4.55 2.04
N TRP A 21 -8.51 -4.93 2.14
CA TRP A 21 -7.68 -5.24 0.99
C TRP A 21 -8.24 -6.42 0.20
N ASP A 22 -8.55 -7.52 0.88
CA ASP A 22 -9.11 -8.73 0.25
C ASP A 22 -10.44 -8.41 -0.47
N ILE A 23 -11.28 -7.54 0.11
CA ILE A 23 -12.50 -7.04 -0.55
C ILE A 23 -12.18 -6.16 -1.76
N ALA A 24 -11.20 -5.25 -1.61
CA ALA A 24 -10.78 -4.32 -2.65
C ALA A 24 -10.27 -5.05 -3.91
N VAL A 25 -9.45 -6.08 -3.73
CA VAL A 25 -8.88 -6.87 -4.83
C VAL A 25 -9.83 -7.96 -5.34
N GLY A 26 -10.93 -8.23 -4.64
CA GLY A 26 -11.96 -9.19 -5.02
C GLY A 26 -11.74 -10.62 -4.52
N ASP A 27 -10.78 -10.84 -3.61
CA ASP A 27 -10.56 -12.11 -2.93
C ASP A 27 -11.70 -12.43 -1.94
N LEU A 28 -12.38 -11.39 -1.45
CA LEU A 28 -13.62 -11.48 -0.68
C LEU A 28 -14.74 -10.75 -1.41
N SER A 29 -15.82 -11.45 -1.69
CA SER A 29 -17.02 -10.94 -2.34
C SER A 29 -18.17 -10.73 -1.35
N PRO A 30 -19.16 -9.87 -1.66
CA PRO A 30 -20.38 -9.78 -0.89
C PRO A 30 -21.04 -11.15 -0.68
N GLY A 31 -21.42 -11.44 0.56
CA GLY A 31 -21.96 -12.74 0.98
C GLY A 31 -20.91 -13.76 1.41
N ASP A 32 -19.61 -13.51 1.19
CA ASP A 32 -18.56 -14.41 1.65
C ASP A 32 -18.46 -14.41 3.17
N LYS A 33 -18.20 -15.61 3.72
CA LYS A 33 -18.06 -15.82 5.15
C LYS A 33 -16.62 -15.58 5.58
N LEU A 34 -16.41 -14.66 6.52
CA LEU A 34 -15.12 -14.50 7.18
C LEU A 34 -14.80 -15.67 8.10
N PHE A 35 -13.50 -15.89 8.34
CA PHE A 35 -13.06 -16.82 9.39
C PHE A 35 -13.68 -16.43 10.73
N SER A 36 -14.02 -17.42 11.55
CA SER A 36 -14.46 -17.13 12.91
C SER A 36 -13.36 -16.40 13.68
N VAL A 37 -13.73 -15.59 14.68
CA VAL A 37 -12.79 -14.87 15.55
C VAL A 37 -11.69 -15.80 16.07
N ARG A 38 -12.06 -17.01 16.50
CA ARG A 38 -11.11 -18.00 17.03
C ARG A 38 -10.20 -18.59 15.95
N ASP A 39 -10.73 -18.85 14.75
CA ASP A 39 -9.95 -19.43 13.65
C ASP A 39 -8.97 -18.41 13.08
N PHE A 40 -9.42 -17.17 12.88
CA PHE A 40 -8.54 -16.08 12.47
C PHE A 40 -7.45 -15.85 13.50
N ALA A 41 -7.80 -15.76 14.79
CA ALA A 41 -6.84 -15.56 15.87
C ALA A 41 -5.76 -16.67 15.90
N ARG A 42 -6.17 -17.93 15.71
CA ARG A 42 -5.25 -19.07 15.64
C ARG A 42 -4.33 -18.98 14.41
N LYS A 43 -4.89 -18.66 13.25
CA LYS A 43 -4.13 -18.58 11.98
C LYS A 43 -3.13 -17.41 12.00
N ALA A 44 -3.55 -16.27 12.51
CA ALA A 44 -2.74 -15.06 12.62
C ALA A 44 -1.90 -15.00 13.91
N LYS A 45 -1.95 -16.03 14.78
CA LYS A 45 -1.27 -16.09 16.08
C LYS A 45 -1.47 -14.81 16.92
N THR A 46 -2.70 -14.28 16.93
CA THR A 46 -3.05 -13.04 17.62
C THR A 46 -4.11 -13.28 18.70
N ASN A 47 -4.38 -12.27 19.53
CA ASN A 47 -5.38 -12.35 20.59
C ASN A 47 -6.80 -12.35 19.98
N PRO A 48 -7.68 -13.32 20.33
CA PRO A 48 -9.07 -13.34 19.88
C PRO A 48 -9.84 -12.04 20.14
N ASN A 49 -9.57 -11.33 21.23
CA ASN A 49 -10.21 -10.06 21.54
C ASN A 49 -9.82 -8.96 20.54
N THR A 50 -8.59 -9.03 19.99
CA THR A 50 -8.12 -8.11 18.95
C THR A 50 -8.86 -8.33 17.64
N VAL A 51 -9.07 -9.61 17.26
CA VAL A 51 -9.86 -9.97 16.07
C VAL A 51 -11.32 -9.56 16.25
N GLN A 52 -11.89 -9.81 17.44
CA GLN A 52 -13.25 -9.39 17.76
C GLN A 52 -13.41 -7.88 17.62
N ARG A 53 -12.47 -7.09 18.17
CA ARG A 53 -12.46 -5.64 18.01
C ARG A 53 -12.40 -5.22 16.53
N ALA A 54 -11.55 -5.88 15.73
CA ALA A 54 -11.47 -5.59 14.30
C ALA A 54 -12.80 -5.85 13.58
N TYR A 55 -13.44 -7.00 13.84
CA TYR A 55 -14.72 -7.35 13.22
C TYR A 55 -15.86 -6.41 13.67
N MET A 56 -15.88 -6.00 14.94
CA MET A 56 -16.85 -5.01 15.43
C MET A 56 -16.70 -3.65 14.73
N GLU A 57 -15.47 -3.19 14.49
CA GLU A 57 -15.25 -1.94 13.76
C GLU A 57 -15.63 -2.07 12.28
N LEU A 58 -15.31 -3.20 11.63
CA LEU A 58 -15.76 -3.47 10.26
C LEU A 58 -17.29 -3.52 10.16
N GLU A 59 -17.96 -4.10 11.15
CA GLU A 59 -19.41 -4.14 11.25
C GLU A 59 -20.00 -2.74 11.47
N ARG A 60 -19.38 -1.93 12.33
CA ARG A 60 -19.74 -0.52 12.53
C ARG A 60 -19.60 0.31 11.25
N MET A 61 -18.63 -0.02 10.40
CA MET A 61 -18.44 0.60 9.10
C MET A 61 -19.40 0.09 8.03
N GLY A 62 -20.17 -0.97 8.29
CA GLY A 62 -21.07 -1.58 7.30
C GLY A 62 -20.37 -2.47 6.29
N VAL A 63 -19.11 -2.85 6.54
CA VAL A 63 -18.31 -3.73 5.65
C VAL A 63 -18.72 -5.19 5.81
N VAL A 64 -19.09 -5.57 7.03
CA VAL A 64 -19.47 -6.94 7.39
C VAL A 64 -20.70 -6.93 8.28
N GLU A 65 -21.40 -8.06 8.34
CA GLU A 65 -22.52 -8.28 9.25
C GLU A 65 -22.34 -9.59 10.01
N THR A 66 -22.61 -9.56 11.32
CA THR A 66 -22.59 -10.78 12.15
C THR A 66 -24.01 -11.34 12.28
N GLN A 67 -24.23 -12.47 11.63
CA GLN A 67 -25.46 -13.25 11.77
C GLN A 67 -25.32 -14.22 12.95
N ARG A 68 -26.13 -14.01 14.00
CA ARG A 68 -26.09 -14.81 15.24
C ARG A 68 -26.17 -16.31 14.95
N GLY A 69 -25.19 -17.06 15.42
CA GLY A 69 -25.09 -18.51 15.25
C GLY A 69 -24.61 -18.97 13.87
N GLN A 70 -24.50 -18.07 12.89
CA GLN A 70 -24.10 -18.42 11.52
C GLN A 70 -22.68 -17.95 11.19
N GLY A 71 -22.27 -16.78 11.68
CA GLY A 71 -20.92 -16.23 11.49
C GLY A 71 -20.95 -14.76 11.06
N THR A 72 -19.82 -14.29 10.53
CA THR A 72 -19.67 -12.93 10.01
C THR A 72 -19.50 -12.98 8.50
N PHE A 73 -20.26 -12.17 7.78
CA PHE A 73 -20.34 -12.18 6.32
C PHE A 73 -20.01 -10.79 5.76
N VAL A 74 -19.43 -10.74 4.56
CA VAL A 74 -19.14 -9.48 3.86
C VAL A 74 -20.44 -8.87 3.33
N CYS A 75 -20.66 -7.60 3.58
CA CYS A 75 -21.82 -6.86 3.10
C CYS A 75 -21.64 -6.48 1.61
N ASP A 76 -22.77 -6.31 0.91
CA ASP A 76 -22.78 -5.68 -0.41
C ASP A 76 -22.72 -4.16 -0.27
N SER A 77 -21.49 -3.64 -0.09
CA SER A 77 -21.24 -2.19 -0.07
C SER A 77 -20.19 -1.81 -1.10
N PRO A 78 -20.60 -1.63 -2.37
CA PRO A 78 -19.69 -1.25 -3.44
C PRO A 78 -19.02 0.12 -3.19
N GLU A 79 -19.68 1.00 -2.44
CA GLU A 79 -19.16 2.32 -2.05
C GLU A 79 -17.98 2.21 -1.11
N ILE A 80 -18.04 1.35 -0.07
CA ILE A 80 -16.93 1.20 0.87
C ILE A 80 -15.74 0.54 0.19
N ALA A 81 -15.95 -0.48 -0.63
CA ALA A 81 -14.89 -1.11 -1.40
C ALA A 81 -14.22 -0.12 -2.36
N LYS A 82 -14.99 0.78 -2.97
CA LYS A 82 -14.46 1.84 -3.83
C LYS A 82 -13.68 2.90 -3.05
N GLU A 83 -14.22 3.35 -1.91
CA GLU A 83 -13.58 4.36 -1.07
C GLU A 83 -12.24 3.83 -0.53
N VAL A 84 -12.22 2.61 0.00
CA VAL A 84 -10.99 2.03 0.54
C VAL A 84 -9.95 1.81 -0.56
N ARG A 85 -10.35 1.34 -1.75
CA ARG A 85 -9.44 1.29 -2.91
C ARG A 85 -8.84 2.65 -3.24
N SER A 86 -9.68 3.70 -3.24
CA SER A 86 -9.25 5.07 -3.55
C SER A 86 -8.26 5.60 -2.51
N GLU A 87 -8.57 5.42 -1.22
CA GLU A 87 -7.71 5.84 -0.12
C GLU A 87 -6.36 5.11 -0.16
N MET A 88 -6.37 3.78 -0.35
CA MET A 88 -5.15 2.98 -0.44
C MET A 88 -4.30 3.34 -1.65
N THR A 89 -4.94 3.60 -2.81
CA THR A 89 -4.24 4.05 -4.03
C THR A 89 -3.58 5.41 -3.79
N THR A 90 -4.32 6.34 -3.20
CA THR A 90 -3.81 7.69 -2.88
C THR A 90 -2.61 7.60 -1.95
N ALA A 91 -2.71 6.85 -0.86
CA ALA A 91 -1.63 6.66 0.10
C ALA A 91 -0.38 6.01 -0.54
N ALA A 92 -0.57 5.03 -1.42
CA ALA A 92 0.54 4.38 -2.14
C ALA A 92 1.26 5.37 -3.07
N VAL A 93 0.50 6.15 -3.84
CA VAL A 93 1.05 7.18 -4.73
C VAL A 93 1.78 8.27 -3.94
N GLU A 94 1.20 8.74 -2.83
CA GLU A 94 1.82 9.73 -1.95
C GLU A 94 3.15 9.24 -1.38
N SER A 95 3.17 8.00 -0.88
CA SER A 95 4.40 7.39 -0.34
C SER A 95 5.48 7.29 -1.43
N PHE A 96 5.11 6.80 -2.62
CA PHE A 96 6.02 6.70 -3.76
C PHE A 96 6.60 8.06 -4.16
N VAL A 97 5.76 9.08 -4.36
CA VAL A 97 6.21 10.43 -4.74
C VAL A 97 7.13 11.02 -3.66
N LYS A 98 6.81 10.81 -2.38
CA LYS A 98 7.62 11.29 -1.26
C LYS A 98 9.00 10.63 -1.25
N GLU A 99 9.09 9.33 -1.50
CA GLU A 99 10.35 8.61 -1.60
C GLU A 99 11.19 9.09 -2.79
N MET A 100 10.59 9.24 -3.97
CA MET A 100 11.29 9.73 -5.16
C MET A 100 11.84 11.15 -4.99
N ARG A 101 11.08 12.03 -4.32
CA ARG A 101 11.53 13.39 -4.01
C ARG A 101 12.68 13.42 -3.01
N ARG A 102 12.73 12.48 -2.06
CA ARG A 102 13.90 12.33 -1.14
C ARG A 102 15.15 11.92 -1.88
N LEU A 103 15.00 11.13 -2.95
CA LEU A 103 16.07 10.74 -3.86
C LEU A 103 16.43 11.81 -4.91
N ARG A 104 15.82 13.00 -4.83
CA ARG A 104 16.07 14.16 -5.72
C ARG A 104 15.66 13.96 -7.19
N TYR A 105 14.74 13.03 -7.47
CA TYR A 105 14.14 12.94 -8.79
C TYR A 105 13.23 14.14 -9.06
N SER A 106 13.29 14.66 -10.29
CA SER A 106 12.34 15.67 -10.77
C SER A 106 11.00 15.02 -11.12
N ASP A 107 9.91 15.79 -11.14
CA ASP A 107 8.58 15.26 -11.50
C ASP A 107 8.59 14.64 -12.92
N SER A 108 9.39 15.17 -13.85
CA SER A 108 9.58 14.59 -15.19
C SER A 108 10.29 13.23 -15.16
N ASP A 109 11.31 13.08 -14.32
CA ASP A 109 12.02 11.80 -14.19
C ASP A 109 11.13 10.73 -13.56
N ILE A 110 10.29 11.13 -12.59
CA ILE A 110 9.33 10.23 -11.94
C ILE A 110 8.32 9.70 -12.98
N LEU A 111 7.75 10.58 -13.81
CA LEU A 111 6.79 10.19 -14.85
C LEU A 111 7.45 9.31 -15.92
N ALA A 112 8.70 9.60 -16.30
CA ALA A 112 9.45 8.78 -17.24
C ALA A 112 9.69 7.37 -16.69
N LEU A 113 10.13 7.25 -15.43
CA LEU A 113 10.36 5.96 -14.77
C LEU A 113 9.08 5.14 -14.63
N VAL A 114 7.97 5.76 -14.23
CA VAL A 114 6.68 5.08 -14.10
C VAL A 114 6.19 4.61 -15.47
N SER A 115 6.28 5.46 -16.50
CA SER A 115 5.84 5.08 -17.84
C SER A 115 6.70 3.95 -18.43
N GLU A 116 8.02 3.96 -18.21
CA GLU A 116 8.92 2.87 -18.59
C GLU A 116 8.54 1.54 -17.91
N GLN A 117 8.28 1.56 -16.60
CA GLN A 117 7.88 0.36 -15.86
C GLN A 117 6.51 -0.18 -16.26
N LEU A 118 5.53 0.71 -16.51
CA LEU A 118 4.20 0.30 -16.97
C LEU A 118 4.22 -0.26 -18.40
N SER A 119 5.23 0.12 -19.21
CA SER A 119 5.41 -0.38 -20.59
C SER A 119 5.96 -1.80 -20.66
N GLY A 120 6.25 -2.45 -19.52
CA GLY A 120 6.67 -3.85 -19.48
C GLY A 120 8.15 -4.10 -19.80
N VAL A 121 9.00 -3.07 -19.75
CA VAL A 121 10.46 -3.27 -19.69
C VAL A 121 10.83 -3.60 -18.23
N GLY A 122 10.32 -4.74 -17.76
CA GLY A 122 10.74 -5.34 -16.51
C GLY A 122 12.20 -5.77 -16.64
N GLY A 123 13.09 -4.99 -16.03
CA GLY A 123 14.48 -5.39 -15.81
C GLY A 123 15.47 -4.87 -16.84
N ALA A 124 15.96 -3.65 -16.63
CA ALA A 124 17.36 -3.36 -16.92
C ALA A 124 17.87 -2.39 -15.86
N CYS A 125 18.49 -2.98 -14.84
CA CYS A 125 19.52 -2.32 -14.06
C CYS A 125 20.51 -1.68 -15.07
N SER A 126 20.41 -0.38 -15.30
CA SER A 126 21.36 0.37 -16.12
C SER A 126 21.76 1.60 -15.35
N ASN A 127 22.92 1.48 -14.71
CA ASN A 127 23.76 2.58 -14.30
C ASN A 127 23.67 3.76 -15.29
N LYS A 128 23.34 4.94 -14.79
CA LYS A 128 24.13 6.13 -15.11
C LYS A 128 24.74 6.65 -13.82
N ALA A 129 25.88 6.05 -13.50
CA ALA A 129 26.92 6.76 -12.81
C ALA A 129 27.22 8.06 -13.58
N ALA A 130 27.34 9.14 -12.81
CA ALA A 130 28.23 10.29 -13.01
C ALA A 130 28.55 10.74 -14.44
N GLN A 131 28.11 11.96 -14.77
CA GLN A 131 28.78 12.99 -15.61
C GLN A 131 27.72 14.11 -15.80
N GLU A 132 27.94 15.40 -15.58
CA GLU A 132 29.10 16.25 -15.34
C GLU A 132 28.58 17.55 -14.70
N ASN A 133 29.39 18.20 -13.86
CA ASN A 133 29.65 19.64 -13.87
C ASN A 133 30.58 19.97 -12.68
N PRO A 134 31.68 20.69 -12.94
CA PRO A 134 31.53 22.14 -13.04
C PRO A 134 32.27 22.75 -14.23
N SER A 135 31.52 23.49 -15.04
CA SER A 135 32.02 24.60 -15.83
C SER A 135 32.64 25.63 -14.87
N THR A 136 33.97 25.65 -14.79
CA THR A 136 34.71 26.82 -14.32
C THR A 136 35.45 27.38 -15.53
N THR A 137 35.08 28.60 -15.86
CA THR A 137 35.73 29.51 -16.78
C THR A 137 37.19 29.69 -16.39
N ASP A 138 38.11 29.50 -17.33
CA ASP A 138 39.38 30.22 -17.35
C ASP A 138 39.78 30.39 -18.81
N ASP A 139 39.28 31.47 -19.40
CA ASP A 139 39.76 31.99 -20.67
C ASP A 139 41.21 32.42 -20.50
N HIS A 140 42.05 31.87 -21.36
CA HIS A 140 43.37 32.39 -21.68
C HIS A 140 43.29 33.86 -22.09
N ASP A 141 44.12 34.70 -21.48
CA ASP A 141 44.79 35.74 -22.25
C ASP A 141 46.30 35.64 -22.01
N GLY A 142 47.02 35.53 -23.12
CA GLY A 142 48.44 35.23 -23.16
C GLY A 142 49.26 36.38 -23.74
N GLY A 143 50.51 36.47 -23.29
CA GLY A 143 51.55 37.30 -23.90
C GLY A 143 51.48 38.77 -23.47
N VAL A 144 52.58 39.45 -23.19
CA VAL A 144 53.77 39.57 -24.05
C VAL A 144 54.99 39.93 -23.18
N LYS A 145 56.12 39.32 -23.57
CA LYS A 145 57.54 39.66 -23.35
C LYS A 145 57.92 40.76 -22.35
#